data_AF-A0A245ZMY4-F1
#
_entry.id   AF-A0A245ZMY4-F1
#
_cell.length_a   1.000
_cell.length_b   1.000
_cell.length_c   1.000
_cell.angle_alpha   90.00
_cell.angle_beta   90.00
_cell.angle_gamma   90.00
#
_symmetry.space_group_name_H-M   'P 1'
#
loop_
_entity.id
_entity.type
_entity.pdbx_description
1 polymer ?
#
loop_
_entity_poly.entity_id
_entity_poly.type
_entity_poly.pdbx_seq_one_letter_code
_entity_poly.pdbx_strand_id
1 'polypeptide(L)'
;MIVALAVLLQASAPAPAVVEIRPAAQRTLSGRFACDASVYEVQVTSTPAAGTGATLDRLVIAGKPVDAGSLAEARRMLSRLSDVQSLDVRCRDDGAGELSIYGVHVAAGAAPRRARLRGVLHDGGASNLSVGVEQR
;
A
#
# COMPACT_ATOMS: atom_id res chain seq x y z
N MET A 1 11.19 -26.31 70.89
CA MET A 1 11.94 -25.65 69.80
C MET A 1 12.34 -26.70 68.79
N ILE A 2 11.66 -26.75 67.65
CA ILE A 2 12.15 -27.40 66.43
C ILE A 2 11.83 -26.44 65.28
N VAL A 3 12.87 -26.12 64.52
CA VAL A 3 12.93 -25.06 63.51
C VAL A 3 12.45 -25.61 62.16
N ALA A 4 11.65 -24.78 61.50
CA ALA A 4 11.29 -24.64 60.08
C ALA A 4 11.80 -25.66 59.05
N LEU A 5 10.92 -25.98 58.09
CA LEU A 5 11.22 -25.73 56.67
C LEU A 5 9.92 -25.69 55.84
N ALA A 6 9.45 -24.48 55.51
CA ALA A 6 8.41 -24.28 54.51
C ALA A 6 9.10 -24.12 53.14
N VAL A 7 8.98 -25.13 52.29
CA VAL A 7 9.46 -25.08 50.91
C VAL A 7 8.40 -24.39 50.06
N LEU A 8 8.65 -23.13 49.70
CA LEU A 8 7.85 -22.39 48.72
C LEU A 8 8.33 -22.78 47.32
N LEU A 9 7.53 -23.58 46.61
CA LEU A 9 7.68 -23.79 45.17
C LEU A 9 7.33 -22.48 44.45
N GLN A 10 8.35 -21.73 44.02
CA GLN A 10 8.15 -20.65 43.06
C GLN A 10 7.95 -21.27 41.66
N ALA A 11 6.69 -21.29 41.21
CA ALA A 11 6.37 -21.53 39.81
C ALA A 11 6.94 -20.39 38.97
N SER A 12 7.94 -20.68 38.15
CA SER A 12 8.48 -19.77 37.14
C SER A 12 7.40 -19.51 36.09
N ALA A 13 6.75 -18.35 36.17
CA ALA A 13 5.88 -17.87 35.10
C ALA A 13 6.70 -17.75 33.80
N PRO A 14 6.16 -18.16 32.65
CA PRO A 14 6.85 -18.02 31.38
C PRO A 14 7.14 -16.54 31.12
N ALA A 15 8.41 -16.23 30.87
CA ALA A 15 8.84 -14.87 30.52
C ALA A 15 8.06 -14.39 29.29
N PRO A 16 7.69 -13.10 29.21
CA PRO A 16 7.00 -12.57 28.04
C PRO A 16 7.87 -12.78 26.80
N ALA A 17 7.31 -13.44 25.80
CA ALA A 17 7.97 -13.61 24.51
C ALA A 17 8.32 -12.24 23.96
N VAL A 18 9.62 -11.99 23.75
CA VAL A 18 10.10 -10.80 23.04
C VAL A 18 9.52 -10.87 21.64
N VAL A 19 8.55 -10.01 21.34
CA VAL A 19 8.03 -9.84 19.98
C VAL A 19 9.14 -9.17 19.19
N GLU A 20 9.89 -9.97 18.44
CA GLU A 20 10.90 -9.47 17.51
C GLU A 20 10.18 -8.66 16.43
N ILE A 21 10.21 -7.33 16.55
CA ILE A 21 9.64 -6.42 15.56
C ILE A 21 10.56 -6.48 14.34
N ARG A 22 10.26 -7.36 13.40
CA ARG A 22 10.93 -7.33 12.10
C ARG A 22 10.48 -6.08 11.35
N PRO A 23 11.40 -5.20 10.92
CA PRO A 23 11.03 -4.08 10.07
C PRO A 23 10.35 -4.61 8.81
N ALA A 24 9.21 -4.02 8.45
CA ALA A 24 8.50 -4.41 7.24
C ALA A 24 9.41 -4.11 6.04
N ALA A 25 9.82 -5.16 5.34
CA ALA A 25 10.67 -5.04 4.16
C ALA A 25 9.96 -4.19 3.10
N GLN A 26 10.74 -3.42 2.34
CA GLN A 26 10.26 -2.73 1.16
C GLN A 26 9.63 -3.74 0.19
N ARG A 27 8.47 -3.38 -0.38
CA ARG A 27 7.73 -4.23 -1.32
C ARG A 27 7.50 -3.45 -2.59
N THR A 28 7.74 -4.11 -3.71
CA THR A 28 7.42 -3.58 -5.04
C THR A 28 6.34 -4.46 -5.67
N LEU A 29 5.26 -3.83 -6.11
CA LEU A 29 4.19 -4.45 -6.88
C LEU A 29 4.22 -3.87 -8.29
N SER A 30 4.18 -4.75 -9.28
CA SER A 30 4.10 -4.37 -10.68
C SER A 30 2.98 -5.13 -11.38
N GLY A 31 2.41 -4.50 -12.39
CA GLY A 31 1.39 -5.11 -13.23
C GLY A 31 1.46 -4.57 -14.64
N ARG A 32 1.14 -5.45 -15.59
CA ARG A 32 0.98 -5.14 -17.01
C ARG A 32 -0.43 -5.56 -17.41
N PHE A 33 -1.24 -4.58 -17.79
CA PHE A 33 -2.66 -4.77 -18.08
C PHE A 33 -2.92 -4.42 -19.54
N ALA A 34 -3.47 -5.36 -20.29
CA ALA A 34 -3.83 -5.14 -21.68
C ALA A 34 -5.34 -4.85 -21.77
N CYS A 35 -5.67 -3.69 -22.33
CA CYS A 35 -6.99 -3.37 -22.87
C CYS A 35 -6.88 -3.28 -24.39
N ASP A 36 -7.99 -3.43 -25.11
CA ASP A 36 -8.01 -3.59 -26.58
C ASP A 36 -6.97 -2.74 -27.32
N ALA A 37 -6.98 -1.43 -27.12
CA ALA A 37 -6.11 -0.50 -27.82
C ALA A 37 -4.82 -0.12 -27.06
N SER A 38 -4.63 -0.54 -25.81
CA SER A 38 -3.58 -0.01 -24.94
C SER A 38 -3.08 -1.00 -23.90
N VAL A 39 -1.76 -0.97 -23.67
CA VAL A 39 -1.13 -1.68 -22.56
C VAL A 39 -0.72 -0.69 -21.48
N TYR A 40 -1.11 -0.96 -20.25
CA TYR A 40 -0.78 -0.19 -19.07
C TYR A 40 0.27 -0.93 -18.24
N GLU A 41 1.39 -0.28 -17.94
CA GLU A 41 2.37 -0.80 -16.99
C GLU A 41 2.40 0.09 -15.76
N VAL A 42 2.24 -0.52 -14.60
CA VAL A 42 2.21 0.17 -13.30
C VAL A 42 3.23 -0.50 -12.40
N GLN A 43 4.05 0.29 -11.71
CA GLN A 43 4.97 -0.19 -10.69
C GLN A 43 4.92 0.73 -9.48
N VAL A 44 4.73 0.13 -8.31
CA VAL A 44 4.55 0.82 -7.04
C VAL A 44 5.45 0.17 -6.01
N THR A 45 6.07 1.01 -5.17
CA THR A 45 6.88 0.56 -4.05
C THR A 45 6.34 1.13 -2.75
N SER A 46 6.19 0.27 -1.73
CA SER A 46 5.75 0.65 -0.39
C SER A 46 6.68 0.11 0.69
N THR A 47 6.75 0.82 1.82
CA THR A 47 7.50 0.38 3.01
C THR A 47 6.58 0.46 4.23
N PRO A 48 5.87 -0.65 4.56
CA PRO A 48 4.71 -0.64 5.47
C PRO A 48 4.95 -0.12 6.89
N ALA A 49 6.21 0.01 7.33
CA ALA A 49 6.58 0.38 8.69
C ALA A 49 7.33 1.72 8.82
N ALA A 50 7.69 2.38 7.72
CA ALA A 50 8.65 3.48 7.75
C ALA A 50 8.00 4.89 7.80
N GLY A 51 6.68 4.98 7.97
CA GLY A 51 5.95 6.26 7.91
C GLY A 51 6.06 6.98 6.55
N THR A 52 6.68 6.33 5.57
CA THR A 52 6.88 6.82 4.20
C THR A 52 5.75 6.28 3.36
N GLY A 53 5.04 7.19 2.68
CA GLY A 53 3.99 6.83 1.75
C GLY A 53 4.49 5.96 0.59
N ALA A 54 3.58 5.21 -0.01
CA ALA A 54 3.85 4.45 -1.22
C ALA A 54 4.26 5.39 -2.37
N THR A 55 5.19 4.91 -3.20
CA THR A 55 5.75 5.65 -4.33
C THR A 55 5.37 4.98 -5.63
N LEU A 56 4.98 5.79 -6.62
CA LEU A 56 4.70 5.32 -7.98
C LEU A 56 5.98 5.43 -8.80
N ASP A 57 6.63 4.30 -9.01
CA ASP A 57 7.92 4.23 -9.71
C ASP A 57 7.75 4.33 -11.23
N ARG A 58 6.73 3.65 -11.75
CA ARG A 58 6.43 3.58 -13.18
C ARG A 58 4.93 3.68 -13.42
N LEU A 59 4.56 4.51 -14.40
CA LEU A 59 3.25 4.50 -15.03
C LEU A 59 3.43 4.75 -16.53
N VAL A 60 3.10 3.75 -17.34
CA VAL A 60 3.30 3.74 -18.80
C VAL A 60 1.98 3.36 -19.46
N ILE A 61 1.63 4.08 -20.53
CA ILE A 61 0.44 3.86 -21.35
C ILE A 61 0.90 3.65 -22.79
N ALA A 62 0.52 2.53 -23.39
CA ALA A 62 0.90 2.16 -24.76
C ALA A 62 2.41 2.30 -25.04
N GLY A 63 3.23 1.88 -24.07
CA GLY A 63 4.70 1.93 -24.16
C GLY A 63 5.32 3.32 -23.95
N LYS A 64 4.52 4.36 -23.66
CA LYS A 64 5.00 5.71 -23.38
C LYS A 64 4.81 6.05 -21.89
N PRO A 65 5.81 6.67 -21.23
CA PRO A 65 5.59 7.20 -19.88
C PRO A 65 4.47 8.23 -19.92
N VAL A 66 3.65 8.26 -18.87
CA VAL A 66 2.65 9.33 -18.71
C VAL A 66 3.32 10.70 -18.60
N ASP A 67 2.57 11.75 -18.90
CA ASP A 67 3.04 13.12 -18.74
C ASP A 67 3.45 13.40 -17.28
N ALA A 68 4.41 14.31 -17.11
CA ALA A 68 5.02 14.58 -15.82
C ALA A 68 4.02 15.13 -14.79
N GLY A 69 3.00 15.87 -15.23
CA GLY A 69 1.97 16.44 -14.37
C GLY A 69 1.07 15.35 -13.79
N SER A 70 0.55 14.48 -14.65
CA SER A 70 -0.21 13.29 -14.25
C SER A 70 0.59 12.37 -13.33
N LEU A 71 1.88 12.14 -13.64
CA LEU A 71 2.75 11.31 -12.80
C LEU A 71 2.95 11.92 -11.41
N ALA A 72 3.19 13.23 -11.34
CA ALA A 72 3.39 13.93 -10.09
C ALA A 72 2.13 13.90 -9.21
N GLU A 73 0.95 14.12 -9.81
CA GLU A 73 -0.31 14.05 -9.07
C GLU A 73 -0.64 12.61 -8.62
N ALA A 74 -0.40 11.61 -9.48
CA ALA A 74 -0.57 10.22 -9.11
C ALA A 74 0.36 9.81 -7.96
N ARG A 75 1.63 10.26 -7.97
CA ARG A 75 2.58 10.08 -6.86
C ARG A 75 2.10 10.75 -5.57
N ARG A 76 1.62 11.99 -5.67
CA ARG A 76 1.10 12.75 -4.53
C ARG A 76 -0.13 12.09 -3.92
N MET A 77 -1.02 11.53 -4.73
CA MET A 77 -2.19 10.80 -4.22
C MET A 77 -1.79 9.44 -3.64
N LEU A 78 -0.88 8.71 -4.29
CA LEU A 78 -0.42 7.41 -3.83
C LEU A 78 0.34 7.48 -2.50
N SER A 79 1.08 8.56 -2.24
CA SER A 79 1.81 8.75 -0.99
C SER A 79 0.91 8.86 0.25
N ARG A 80 -0.41 8.99 0.06
CA ARG A 80 -1.41 8.89 1.13
C ARG A 80 -1.63 7.45 1.58
N LEU A 81 -1.24 6.46 0.79
CA LEU A 81 -1.24 5.06 1.18
C LEU A 81 0.09 4.75 1.88
N SER A 82 0.05 4.18 3.08
CA SER A 82 1.23 3.74 3.84
C SER A 82 1.74 2.37 3.37
N ASP A 83 0.84 1.54 2.84
CA ASP A 83 1.17 0.25 2.24
C ASP A 83 0.24 -0.05 1.07
N VAL A 84 0.73 -0.81 0.09
CA VAL A 84 -0.01 -1.22 -1.10
C VAL A 84 -0.09 -2.74 -1.13
N GLN A 85 -1.32 -3.23 -1.24
CA GLN A 85 -1.62 -4.66 -1.15
C GLN A 85 -1.91 -5.26 -2.52
N SER A 86 -2.53 -4.48 -3.40
CA SER A 86 -2.83 -4.90 -4.77
C SER A 86 -3.01 -3.70 -5.68
N LEU A 87 -2.79 -3.93 -6.98
CA LEU A 87 -3.05 -2.95 -8.03
C LEU A 87 -3.76 -3.65 -9.18
N ASP A 88 -4.62 -2.93 -9.87
CA ASP A 88 -5.43 -3.43 -10.98
C ASP A 88 -5.73 -2.29 -11.95
N VAL A 89 -5.89 -2.63 -13.24
CA VAL A 89 -6.40 -1.70 -14.26
C VAL A 89 -7.52 -2.39 -15.00
N ARG A 90 -8.73 -1.81 -14.93
CA ARG A 90 -9.91 -2.33 -15.62
C ARG A 90 -10.15 -1.59 -16.92
N CYS A 91 -10.43 -2.31 -17.99
CA CYS A 91 -10.79 -1.69 -19.25
C CYS A 91 -12.17 -1.04 -19.14
N ARG A 92 -12.28 0.19 -19.63
CA ARG A 92 -13.52 0.93 -19.75
C ARG A 92 -14.02 0.84 -21.20
N ASP A 93 -15.33 1.01 -21.35
CA ASP A 93 -15.99 0.99 -22.66
C ASP A 93 -15.56 2.15 -23.58
N ASP A 94 -15.04 3.24 -23.00
CA ASP A 94 -14.49 4.39 -23.72
C ASP A 94 -13.02 4.20 -24.16
N GLY A 95 -12.47 3.00 -23.99
CA GLY A 95 -11.09 2.66 -24.36
C GLY A 95 -10.03 3.09 -23.34
N ALA A 96 -10.42 3.80 -22.28
CA ALA A 96 -9.52 4.15 -21.19
C ALA A 96 -9.32 3.00 -20.18
N GLY A 97 -8.27 3.08 -19.37
CA GLY A 97 -8.03 2.16 -18.26
C GLY A 97 -8.47 2.79 -16.93
N GLU A 98 -9.27 2.10 -16.12
CA GLU A 98 -9.53 2.52 -14.75
C GLU A 98 -8.46 1.96 -13.81
N LEU A 99 -7.59 2.83 -13.30
CA LEU A 99 -6.58 2.47 -12.31
C LEU A 99 -7.20 2.28 -10.94
N SER A 100 -6.82 1.19 -10.26
CA SER A 100 -7.17 0.92 -8.88
C SER A 100 -5.96 0.42 -8.09
N ILE A 101 -5.55 1.15 -7.07
CA ILE A 101 -4.47 0.75 -6.18
C ILE A 101 -5.03 0.66 -4.76
N TYR A 102 -5.02 -0.55 -4.20
CA TYR A 102 -5.58 -0.85 -2.89
C TYR A 102 -4.47 -0.93 -1.86
N GLY A 103 -4.72 -0.34 -0.70
CA GLY A 103 -3.72 -0.21 0.33
C GLY A 103 -4.28 0.12 1.69
N VAL A 104 -3.38 0.58 2.54
CA VAL A 104 -3.67 1.04 3.89
C VAL A 104 -3.39 2.53 3.97
N HIS A 105 -4.27 3.25 4.66
CA HIS A 105 -4.04 4.63 5.08
C HIS A 105 -3.87 4.65 6.59
N VAL A 106 -2.77 5.24 7.06
CA VAL A 106 -2.49 5.46 8.48
C VAL A 106 -2.54 6.96 8.76
N ALA A 107 -3.50 7.39 9.58
CA ALA A 107 -3.52 8.74 10.11
C ALA A 107 -2.87 8.75 11.50
N ALA A 108 -2.17 9.83 11.84
CA ALA A 108 -1.57 10.00 13.16
C ALA A 108 -2.62 9.80 14.27
N GLY A 109 -2.33 8.93 15.23
CA GLY A 109 -3.22 8.63 16.36
C GLY A 109 -4.47 7.80 16.02
N ALA A 110 -4.59 7.27 14.78
CA ALA A 110 -5.71 6.43 14.38
C ALA A 110 -5.26 5.02 13.97
N ALA A 111 -6.17 4.05 14.11
CA ALA A 111 -5.94 2.70 13.60
C ALA A 111 -5.78 2.72 12.05
N PRO A 112 -4.95 1.82 11.50
CA PRO A 112 -4.82 1.67 10.05
C PRO A 112 -6.17 1.33 9.40
N ARG A 113 -6.50 2.01 8.29
CA ARG A 113 -7.75 1.81 7.54
C ARG A 113 -7.48 1.40 6.11
N ARG A 114 -8.38 0.61 5.52
CA ARG A 114 -8.33 0.30 4.09
C ARG A 114 -8.55 1.57 3.29
N ALA A 115 -7.78 1.73 2.23
CA ALA A 115 -7.90 2.85 1.32
C ALA A 115 -7.63 2.41 -0.11
N ARG A 116 -8.18 3.16 -1.06
CA ARG A 116 -8.05 2.90 -2.49
C ARG A 116 -7.78 4.19 -3.22
N LEU A 117 -6.68 4.23 -3.96
CA LEU A 117 -6.48 5.20 -5.03
C LEU A 117 -7.23 4.71 -6.27
N ARG A 118 -8.03 5.60 -6.86
CA ARG A 118 -8.67 5.38 -8.16
C ARG A 118 -8.33 6.51 -9.12
N GLY A 119 -8.32 6.23 -10.41
CA GLY A 119 -8.18 7.22 -11.47
C GLY A 119 -8.49 6.64 -12.83
N VAL A 120 -8.48 7.49 -13.85
CA VAL A 120 -8.66 7.11 -15.26
C VAL A 120 -7.34 7.32 -15.99
N LEU A 121 -6.89 6.32 -16.73
CA LEU A 121 -5.71 6.31 -17.58
C LEU A 121 -6.18 6.46 -19.03
N HIS A 122 -5.82 7.57 -19.65
CA HIS A 122 -6.14 7.89 -21.05
C HIS A 122 -4.86 8.27 -21.80
N ASP A 123 -4.93 8.39 -23.12
CA ASP A 123 -3.77 8.69 -23.96
C ASP A 123 -2.83 9.76 -23.37
N GLY A 124 -1.66 9.30 -22.95
CA GLY A 124 -0.58 10.16 -22.42
C GLY A 124 -0.71 10.60 -20.96
N GLY A 125 -1.76 10.28 -20.21
CA GLY A 125 -1.93 10.81 -18.85
C GLY A 125 -2.91 10.08 -17.93
N ALA A 126 -3.10 10.66 -16.74
CA ALA A 126 -4.01 10.17 -15.72
C ALA A 126 -4.88 11.31 -15.18
N SER A 127 -6.17 11.05 -14.98
CA SER A 127 -7.13 12.04 -14.50
C SER A 127 -8.09 11.45 -13.46
N ASN A 128 -8.89 12.33 -12.82
CA ASN A 128 -9.86 11.94 -11.79
C ASN A 128 -9.26 11.12 -10.65
N LEU A 129 -8.01 11.42 -10.30
CA LEU A 129 -7.29 10.73 -9.24
C LEU A 129 -7.89 11.08 -7.88
N SER A 130 -8.23 10.06 -7.10
CA SER A 130 -8.82 10.22 -5.79
C SER A 130 -8.45 9.08 -4.85
N VAL A 131 -8.26 9.39 -3.57
CA VAL A 131 -8.05 8.41 -2.51
C VAL A 131 -9.28 8.38 -1.62
N GLY A 132 -9.99 7.25 -1.64
CA GLY A 132 -11.06 6.95 -0.70
C GLY A 132 -10.55 6.10 0.46
N VAL A 133 -10.87 6.48 1.69
CA VAL A 133 -10.64 5.65 2.89
C VAL A 133 -11.96 4.99 3.25
N GLU A 134 -11.95 3.67 3.40
CA GLU A 134 -13.14 2.90 3.79
C GLU A 134 -13.55 3.29 5.21
N GLN A 135 -14.76 3.82 5.38
CA GLN A 135 -15.35 4.08 6.69
C GLN A 135 -16.01 2.77 7.14
N ARG A 136 -15.54 2.24 8.26
CA ARG A 136 -16.20 1.12 8.93
C ARG A 136 -17.36 1.62 9.77
#